data_AF-A0A7W4YI95-F1
#
_entry.id   AF-A0A7W4YI95-F1
#
_cell.length_a   1.000
_cell.length_b   1.000
_cell.length_c   1.000
_cell.angle_alpha   90.00
_cell.angle_beta   90.00
_cell.angle_gamma   90.00
#
_symmetry.space_group_name_H-M   'P 1'
#
loop_
_entity.id
_entity.type
_entity.pdbx_description
1 polymer ?
#
loop_
_entity_poly.entity_id
_entity_poly.type
_entity_poly.pdbx_seq_one_letter_code
_entity_poly.pdbx_strand_id
1 'polypeptide(L)'
;MTLTAADVDGLPHVPISTFKANPAHYLATGAAVTTHGRVSAAFLPVVDDSVQDPDPALEATKAQLRLLARLADREAVEEERRRLSASRDADTVPEAR
;
A
#
# COMPACT_ATOMS: atom_id res chain seq x y z
N MET A 1 3.79 -8.41 -2.34
CA MET A 1 2.58 -8.73 -3.12
C MET A 1 3.03 -9.48 -4.35
N THR A 2 2.70 -10.77 -4.46
CA THR A 2 2.94 -11.58 -5.66
C THR A 2 1.70 -11.49 -6.55
N LEU A 3 1.83 -10.85 -7.70
CA LEU A 3 0.81 -10.83 -8.75
C LEU A 3 0.43 -12.26 -9.14
N THR A 4 -0.85 -12.60 -9.04
CA THR A 4 -1.37 -13.88 -9.48
C THR A 4 -1.78 -13.81 -10.95
N ALA A 5 -1.84 -14.95 -11.65
CA ALA A 5 -2.29 -15.00 -13.05
C ALA A 5 -3.71 -14.45 -13.22
N ALA A 6 -4.57 -14.63 -12.21
CA ALA A 6 -5.93 -14.12 -12.19
C ALA A 6 -6.00 -12.59 -12.19
N ASP A 7 -5.01 -11.91 -11.59
CA ASP A 7 -4.93 -10.44 -11.57
C ASP A 7 -4.59 -9.87 -12.95
N VAL A 8 -4.00 -10.69 -13.83
CA VAL A 8 -3.57 -10.29 -15.18
C VAL A 8 -4.67 -10.56 -16.22
N ASP A 9 -5.47 -11.63 -16.05
CA ASP A 9 -6.53 -12.01 -17.00
C ASP A 9 -7.68 -10.98 -17.09
N GLY A 10 -7.86 -10.15 -16.06
CA GLY A 10 -8.84 -9.05 -16.06
C GLY A 10 -8.37 -7.77 -16.74
N LEU A 11 -7.09 -7.67 -17.12
CA LEU A 11 -6.50 -6.45 -17.66
C LEU A 11 -6.54 -6.42 -19.20
N PRO A 12 -6.69 -5.24 -19.82
CA PRO A 12 -6.59 -5.12 -21.26
C PRO A 12 -5.18 -5.51 -21.73
N HIS A 13 -5.10 -6.44 -22.69
CA HIS A 13 -3.84 -6.84 -23.31
C HIS A 13 -3.44 -5.84 -24.38
N VAL A 14 -2.31 -5.15 -24.15
CA VAL A 14 -1.84 -4.05 -25.00
C VAL A 14 -0.46 -4.41 -25.59
N PRO A 15 -0.26 -4.32 -26.92
CA PRO A 15 1.07 -4.49 -27.51
C PRO A 15 2.06 -3.44 -27.00
N ILE A 16 3.33 -3.82 -26.84
CA ILE A 16 4.37 -2.89 -26.36
C ILE A 16 4.51 -1.62 -27.24
N SER A 17 4.23 -1.69 -28.54
CA SER A 17 4.21 -0.54 -29.44
C SER A 17 3.10 0.45 -29.08
N THR A 18 1.90 -0.05 -28.79
CA THR A 18 0.73 0.74 -28.37
C THR A 18 0.93 1.32 -26.97
N PHE A 19 1.49 0.54 -26.05
CA PHE A 19 1.81 1.01 -24.70
C PHE A 19 2.79 2.19 -24.74
N LYS A 20 3.85 2.09 -25.56
CA LYS A 20 4.85 3.16 -25.72
C LYS A 20 4.30 4.46 -26.32
N ALA A 21 3.22 4.38 -27.10
CA ALA A 21 2.59 5.57 -27.68
C ALA A 21 1.87 6.44 -26.63
N ASN A 22 1.33 5.83 -25.56
CA ASN A 22 0.68 6.55 -24.47
C ASN A 22 0.81 5.82 -23.13
N PRO A 23 1.99 5.83 -22.50
CA PRO A 23 2.22 5.09 -21.26
C PRO A 23 1.41 5.64 -20.09
N ALA A 24 1.21 6.97 -20.02
CA ALA A 24 0.50 7.60 -18.91
C ALA A 24 -0.95 7.12 -18.79
N HIS A 25 -1.64 6.92 -19.92
CA HIS A 25 -3.00 6.39 -19.93
C HIS A 25 -3.07 4.98 -19.33
N TYR A 26 -2.19 4.08 -19.78
CA TYR A 26 -2.20 2.67 -19.34
C TYR A 26 -1.67 2.48 -17.91
N LEU A 27 -0.81 3.37 -17.42
CA LEU A 27 -0.41 3.39 -16.01
C LEU A 27 -1.56 3.80 -15.09
N ALA A 28 -2.49 4.64 -15.57
CA ALA A 28 -3.65 5.09 -14.80
C ALA A 28 -4.83 4.10 -14.84
N THR A 29 -5.01 3.38 -15.94
CA THR A 29 -6.14 2.44 -16.11
C THR A 29 -5.78 0.99 -15.83
N GLY A 30 -4.48 0.64 -15.90
CA GLY A 30 -3.97 -0.72 -15.82
C GLY A 30 -3.97 -1.42 -17.17
N ALA A 31 -2.92 -2.22 -17.43
CA ALA A 31 -2.77 -2.96 -18.67
C ALA A 31 -1.79 -4.14 -18.54
N ALA A 32 -2.07 -5.22 -19.26
CA ALA A 32 -1.12 -6.30 -19.49
C ALA A 32 -0.34 -6.03 -20.79
N VAL A 33 0.94 -5.68 -20.68
CA VAL A 33 1.78 -5.40 -21.84
C VAL A 33 2.28 -6.69 -22.46
N THR A 34 2.03 -6.84 -23.77
CA THR A 34 2.42 -8.00 -24.56
C THR A 34 3.56 -7.68 -25.52
N THR A 35 4.51 -8.62 -25.61
CA THR A 35 5.66 -8.57 -26.52
C THR A 35 5.67 -9.88 -27.29
N HIS A 36 5.54 -9.83 -28.62
CA HIS A 36 5.38 -11.02 -29.49
C HIS A 36 4.23 -11.96 -29.05
N GLY A 37 3.09 -11.39 -28.64
CA GLY A 37 1.91 -12.16 -28.23
C GLY A 37 1.99 -12.82 -26.85
N ARG A 38 3.08 -12.61 -26.09
CA ARG A 38 3.23 -13.08 -24.72
C ARG A 38 3.18 -11.91 -23.75
N VAL A 39 2.54 -12.09 -22.60
CA VAL A 39 2.56 -11.09 -21.51
C VAL A 39 3.99 -10.96 -20.99
N SER A 40 4.53 -9.75 -21.06
CA SER A 40 5.89 -9.43 -20.60
C SER A 40 5.88 -8.65 -19.30
N ALA A 41 4.82 -7.88 -19.05
CA ALA A 41 4.64 -7.08 -17.84
C ALA A 41 3.15 -6.80 -17.62
N ALA A 42 2.74 -6.59 -16.37
CA ALA A 42 1.43 -6.08 -16.02
C ALA A 42 1.59 -4.81 -15.18
N PHE A 43 0.82 -3.79 -15.52
CA PHE A 43 0.75 -2.54 -14.79
C PHE A 43 -0.62 -2.46 -14.13
N LEU A 44 -0.64 -2.32 -12.81
CA LEU A 44 -1.84 -2.06 -12.04
C LEU A 44 -1.78 -0.62 -11.56
N PRO A 45 -2.89 0.14 -11.67
CA PRO A 45 -2.95 1.44 -11.04
C PRO A 45 -2.85 1.21 -9.54
N VAL A 46 -1.96 1.96 -8.90
CA VAL A 46 -1.98 2.06 -7.43
C VAL A 46 -3.21 2.87 -7.09
N VAL A 47 -4.31 2.18 -6.79
CA VAL A 47 -5.42 2.81 -6.09
C VAL A 47 -4.84 3.15 -4.73
N ASP A 48 -4.70 4.44 -4.46
CA ASP A 48 -4.36 4.88 -3.12
C ASP A 48 -5.59 4.52 -2.27
N ASP A 49 -5.50 3.46 -1.45
CA ASP A 49 -6.58 3.02 -0.57
C ASP A 49 -7.03 4.14 0.40
N SER A 50 -6.27 5.24 0.49
CA SER A 50 -6.69 6.48 1.15
C SER A 50 -7.78 7.27 0.42
N VAL A 51 -8.10 6.92 -0.83
CA VAL A 51 -9.18 7.51 -1.66
C VAL A 51 -10.40 6.58 -1.73
N GLN A 52 -10.28 5.35 -1.25
CA GLN A 52 -11.43 4.48 -1.01
C GLN A 52 -12.24 5.04 0.16
N ASP A 53 -13.57 5.01 -0.02
CA ASP A 53 -14.61 5.50 0.90
C ASP A 53 -14.15 5.32 2.36
N PRO A 54 -14.04 6.40 3.16
CA PRO A 54 -13.42 6.32 4.48
C PRO A 54 -14.15 5.26 5.29
N ASP A 55 -13.46 4.18 5.64
CA ASP A 55 -14.00 3.15 6.51
C ASP A 55 -14.51 3.84 7.79
N PRO A 56 -15.84 3.85 8.03
CA PRO A 56 -16.42 4.61 9.13
C PRO A 56 -15.91 4.11 10.49
N ALA A 57 -15.52 2.84 10.60
CA ALA A 57 -14.92 2.29 11.81
C ALA A 57 -13.49 2.83 12.01
N LEU A 58 -12.70 2.94 10.94
CA LEU A 58 -11.36 3.50 10.98
C LEU A 58 -11.39 4.99 11.33
N GLU A 59 -12.30 5.77 10.75
CA GLU A 59 -12.43 7.20 11.08
C GLU A 59 -12.93 7.43 12.51
N ALA A 60 -13.87 6.61 12.99
CA ALA A 60 -14.29 6.63 14.40
C ALA A 60 -13.11 6.34 15.34
N THR A 61 -12.28 5.34 15.00
CA THR A 61 -11.09 4.98 15.77
C THR A 61 -10.06 6.11 15.77
N LYS A 62 -9.80 6.74 14.61
CA LYS A 62 -8.91 7.90 14.51
C LYS A 62 -9.43 9.08 15.33
N ALA A 63 -10.73 9.34 15.33
CA ALA A 63 -11.32 10.40 16.14
C ALA A 63 -11.17 10.14 17.65
N GLN A 64 -11.39 8.90 18.10
CA GLN A 64 -11.16 8.49 19.48
C GLN A 64 -9.69 8.65 19.89
N LEU A 65 -8.74 8.22 19.04
CA LEU A 65 -7.31 8.39 19.30
C LEU A 65 -6.89 9.86 19.37
N ARG A 66 -7.43 10.72 18.49
CA ARG A 66 -7.19 12.18 18.56
C ARG A 66 -7.73 12.80 19.85
N LEU A 67 -8.87 12.33 20.34
CA LEU A 67 -9.44 12.78 21.60
C LEU A 67 -8.60 12.33 22.79
N LEU A 68 -8.20 11.06 22.82
CA LEU A 68 -7.31 10.52 23.85
C LEU A 68 -5.96 11.25 23.85
N ALA A 69 -5.39 11.55 22.69
CA ALA A 69 -4.14 12.30 22.58
C ALA A 69 -4.25 13.75 23.12
N ARG A 70 -5.45 14.34 23.12
CA ARG A 70 -5.70 15.68 23.69
C ARG A 70 -5.93 15.65 25.20
N LEU A 71 -6.41 14.53 25.72
CA LEU A 71 -6.68 14.34 27.15
C LEU A 71 -5.50 13.74 27.90
N ALA A 72 -4.60 13.06 27.19
CA ALA A 72 -3.40 12.50 27.75
C ALA A 72 -2.38 13.60 28.04
N ASP A 73 -1.77 13.54 29.22
CA ASP A 73 -0.64 14.38 29.56
C ASP A 73 0.52 14.06 28.62
N ARG A 74 1.07 15.10 28.00
CA ARG A 74 2.13 14.99 27.01
C ARG A 74 3.35 14.29 27.58
N GLU A 75 3.65 14.54 28.86
CA GLU A 75 4.80 13.94 29.54
C GLU A 75 4.64 12.43 29.71
N ALA A 76 3.44 11.97 30.09
CA ALA A 76 3.10 10.55 30.20
C ALA A 76 3.14 9.83 28.84
N VAL A 77 2.70 10.48 27.75
CA VAL A 77 2.78 9.92 26.39
C VAL A 77 4.23 9.80 25.91
N GLU A 78 5.08 10.80 26.20
CA GLU A 78 6.50 10.77 25.83
C GLU A 78 7.29 9.74 26.67
N GLU A 79 6.92 9.52 27.92
CA GLU A 79 7.46 8.43 28.75
C GLU A 79 7.07 7.05 28.21
N GLU A 80 5.79 6.84 27.90
CA GLU A 80 5.30 5.58 27.35
C GLU A 80 5.92 5.27 25.98
N ARG A 81 6.08 6.27 25.10
CA ARG A 81 6.76 6.11 23.82
C ARG A 81 8.22 5.71 23.99
N ARG A 82 8.94 6.29 24.96
CA ARG A 82 10.32 5.89 25.27
C ARG A 82 10.37 4.44 25.77
N ARG A 83 9.44 4.05 26.64
CA ARG A 83 9.32 2.67 27.15
C ARG A 83 9.09 1.66 26.01
N LEU A 84 8.13 1.93 25.13
CA LEU A 84 7.80 1.05 23.99
C LEU A 84 8.92 0.97 22.95
N SER A 85 9.63 2.07 22.70
CA SER A 85 10.79 2.08 21.81
C SER A 85 11.93 1.22 22.39
N ALA A 86 12.18 1.32 23.70
CA ALA A 86 13.20 0.53 24.36
C ALA A 86 12.87 -0.97 24.37
N SER A 87 11.60 -1.37 24.49
CA SER A 87 11.21 -2.78 24.36
C SER A 87 11.32 -3.31 22.92
N ARG A 88 11.08 -2.47 21.91
CA ARG A 88 11.17 -2.87 20.50
C ARG A 88 12.60 -3.18 20.07
N ASP A 89 13.57 -2.42 20.58
CA ASP A 89 14.99 -2.65 20.29
C ASP A 89 15.56 -3.86 21.07
N ALA A 90 14.82 -4.39 22.06
CA ALA A 90 15.15 -5.63 22.76
C ALA A 90 14.73 -6.89 21.98
N ASP A 91 13.71 -6.79 21.11
CA ASP A 91 13.29 -7.85 20.18
C ASP A 91 14.20 -7.91 18.96
N THR A 92 15.50 -8.14 19.20
CA THR A 92 16.44 -8.50 18.13
C THR A 92 16.14 -9.91 17.67
N VAL A 93 15.59 -10.03 16.45
CA VAL A 93 15.41 -11.33 15.78
C VAL A 93 16.80 -11.96 15.59
N PRO A 94 17.10 -13.14 16.17
CA PRO A 94 18.39 -13.79 15.94
C PRO A 94 18.55 -14.09 14.44
N GLU A 95 19.73 -13.78 13.89
CA GLU A 95 20.07 -14.07 12.49
C GLU A 95 19.76 -15.53 12.16
N ALA A 96 18.96 -15.74 11.11
CA ALA A 96 18.70 -17.06 10.57
C ALA A 96 20.02 -17.63 10.02
N ARG A 97 20.55 -18.67 10.68
CA ARG A 97 21.60 -19.54 10.12
C ARG A 97 20.99 -20.61 9.22
#